data_AF-A0A8T8SXZ3-F1
#
_entry.id   AF-A0A8T8SXZ3-F1
#
_cell.length_a   1.000
_cell.length_b   1.000
_cell.length_c   1.000
_cell.angle_alpha   90.00
_cell.angle_beta   90.00
_cell.angle_gamma   90.00
#
_symmetry.space_group_name_H-M   'P 1'
#
loop_
_entity.id
_entity.type
_entity.pdbx_description
1 polymer ?
#
loop_
_entity_poly.entity_id
_entity_poly.type
_entity_poly.pdbx_seq_one_letter_code
_entity_poly.pdbx_strand_id
1 'polypeptide(L)'
;MTDKINVPIFLTGFPREIKAFYMKRIEGDKGFMEYVYVLMPGVSEVVGGSMRMSHSAELLEAVQACVLHTDQRKYGTLQHASFLGLREDTRL
;
A
#
# COMPACT_ATOMS: atom_id res chain seq x y z
N MET A 1 17.34 -3.46 -11.79
CA MET A 1 17.89 -2.71 -10.63
C MET A 1 18.11 -3.65 -9.46
N THR A 2 17.07 -4.38 -9.07
CA THR A 2 17.10 -5.53 -8.15
C THR A 2 18.17 -6.57 -8.51
N ASP A 3 18.34 -6.93 -9.78
CA ASP A 3 19.36 -7.93 -10.18
C ASP A 3 20.80 -7.46 -9.99
N LYS A 4 21.02 -6.14 -10.02
CA LYS A 4 22.35 -5.56 -9.76
C LYS A 4 22.69 -5.57 -8.27
N ILE A 5 21.67 -5.39 -7.42
CA ILE A 5 21.80 -5.42 -5.95
C ILE A 5 21.82 -6.86 -5.44
N ASN A 6 21.14 -7.77 -6.15
CA ASN A 6 21.12 -9.22 -5.96
C ASN A 6 20.74 -9.69 -4.54
N VAL A 7 19.89 -8.92 -3.86
CA VAL A 7 19.26 -9.28 -2.59
C VAL A 7 17.78 -8.87 -2.59
N PRO A 8 16.93 -9.44 -1.71
CA PRO A 8 15.57 -8.95 -1.53
C PRO A 8 15.55 -7.51 -1.04
N ILE A 9 14.72 -6.67 -1.65
CA ILE A 9 14.61 -5.24 -1.32
C ILE A 9 13.19 -4.91 -0.89
N PHE A 10 13.06 -4.30 0.27
CA PHE A 10 11.83 -3.62 0.68
C PHE A 10 11.89 -2.18 0.18
N LEU A 11 11.08 -1.86 -0.82
CA LEU A 11 10.95 -0.51 -1.33
C LEU A 11 9.75 0.16 -0.69
N THR A 12 9.98 1.25 0.05
CA THR A 12 8.95 1.98 0.79
C THR A 12 8.97 3.47 0.45
N GLY A 13 7.95 4.21 0.88
CA GLY A 13 7.90 5.67 0.70
C GLY A 13 7.53 6.08 -0.73
N PHE A 14 6.33 5.70 -1.16
CA PHE A 14 5.84 6.09 -2.49
C PHE A 14 5.08 7.42 -2.44
N PRO A 15 5.21 8.27 -3.48
CA PRO A 15 4.41 9.48 -3.60
C PRO A 15 2.91 9.17 -3.63
N ARG A 16 2.13 10.04 -3.00
CA ARG A 16 0.66 9.96 -2.93
C ARG A 16 0.01 9.93 -4.30
N GLU A 17 0.51 10.73 -5.23
CA GLU A 17 -0.13 11.03 -6.50
C GLU A 17 -0.22 9.82 -7.43
N ILE A 18 0.68 8.84 -7.25
CA ILE A 18 0.78 7.64 -8.07
C ILE A 18 0.23 6.38 -7.37
N LYS A 19 -0.41 6.55 -6.20
CA LYS A 19 -0.90 5.46 -5.35
C LYS A 19 -2.39 5.60 -5.05
N ALA A 20 -2.99 4.49 -4.61
CA ALA A 20 -4.42 4.44 -4.35
C ALA A 20 -4.79 5.34 -3.16
N PHE A 21 -5.95 5.97 -3.25
CA PHE A 21 -6.42 6.98 -2.30
C PHE A 21 -6.60 6.47 -0.85
N TYR A 22 -6.77 5.15 -0.67
CA TYR A 22 -7.06 4.52 0.63
C TYR A 22 -5.81 4.18 1.47
N MET A 23 -4.62 4.47 0.93
CA MET A 23 -3.35 4.16 1.59
C MET A 23 -3.08 5.19 2.69
N LYS A 24 -2.56 4.73 3.83
CA LYS A 24 -2.20 5.60 4.95
C LYS A 24 -0.96 6.43 4.58
N ARG A 25 -0.94 7.70 5.00
CA ARG A 25 0.20 8.62 4.79
C ARG A 25 1.26 8.41 5.85
N ILE A 26 2.52 8.71 5.51
CA ILE A 26 3.62 8.71 6.48
C ILE A 26 3.43 9.87 7.46
N GLU A 27 3.62 9.60 8.75
CA GLU A 27 3.59 10.64 9.78
C GLU A 27 4.73 11.64 9.57
N GLY A 28 4.39 12.93 9.49
CA GLY A 28 5.36 14.01 9.24
C GLY A 28 5.60 14.35 7.76
N ASP A 29 5.28 13.45 6.82
CA ASP A 29 5.38 13.74 5.39
C ASP A 29 4.13 13.27 4.62
N LYS A 30 3.21 14.23 4.41
CA LYS A 30 1.92 13.98 3.75
C LYS A 30 2.05 13.72 2.24
N GLY A 31 3.23 13.94 1.65
CA GLY A 31 3.52 13.64 0.24
C GLY A 31 3.75 12.15 -0.01
N PHE A 32 4.08 11.38 1.02
CA PHE A 32 4.41 9.96 0.89
C PHE A 32 3.43 9.05 1.65
N MET A 33 3.32 7.82 1.16
CA MET A 33 2.41 6.79 1.66
C MET A 33 3.15 5.64 2.34
N GLU A 34 2.53 5.08 3.38
CA GLU A 34 2.92 3.85 4.06
C GLU A 34 2.59 2.64 3.16
N TYR A 35 3.48 2.43 2.19
CA TYR A 35 3.42 1.35 1.21
C TYR A 35 4.74 0.60 1.19
N VAL A 36 4.68 -0.71 0.94
CA VAL A 36 5.85 -1.57 0.75
C VAL A 36 5.70 -2.43 -0.50
N TYR A 37 6.75 -2.45 -1.32
CA TYR A 37 6.98 -3.51 -2.29
C TYR A 37 8.11 -4.41 -1.83
N VAL A 38 7.90 -5.72 -1.97
CA VAL A 38 8.95 -6.72 -1.86
C VAL A 38 9.44 -7.03 -3.25
N LEU A 39 10.66 -6.62 -3.54
CA LEU A 39 11.31 -6.87 -4.80
C LEU A 39 12.33 -8.00 -4.65
N MET A 40 12.22 -9.02 -5.49
CA MET A 40 13.16 -10.12 -5.58
C MET A 40 14.01 -10.00 -6.85
N PRO A 41 15.30 -10.39 -6.79
CA PRO A 41 16.10 -10.60 -8.00
C PRO A 41 15.42 -11.61 -8.94
N GLY A 42 15.48 -11.35 -10.24
CA GLY A 42 14.92 -12.20 -11.31
C GLY A 42 13.43 -11.99 -11.60
N VAL A 43 12.61 -11.67 -10.59
CA VAL A 43 11.14 -11.56 -10.74
C VAL A 43 10.66 -10.11 -10.59
N SER A 44 11.46 -9.23 -10.00
CA SER A 44 11.04 -7.88 -9.61
C SER A 44 9.97 -7.91 -8.50
N GLU A 45 8.79 -7.33 -8.70
CA GLU A 45 7.76 -7.24 -7.66
C GLU A 45 7.07 -8.58 -7.39
N VAL A 46 7.19 -9.05 -6.15
CA VAL A 46 6.52 -10.29 -5.70
C VAL A 46 5.35 -9.99 -4.78
N VAL A 47 5.47 -8.96 -3.94
CA VAL A 47 4.43 -8.57 -2.99
C VAL A 47 4.28 -7.07 -2.95
N GLY A 48 3.05 -6.59 -3.02
CA GLY A 48 2.69 -5.19 -2.82
C GLY A 48 1.69 -5.04 -1.68
N GLY A 49 1.98 -4.17 -0.71
CA GLY A 49 1.11 -3.97 0.45
C GLY A 49 1.13 -2.56 1.02
N SER A 50 0.07 -2.20 1.73
CA SER A 50 -0.10 -0.87 2.32
C SER A 50 -0.80 -0.92 3.66
N MET A 51 -0.47 0.02 4.54
CA MET A 51 -1.35 0.37 5.65
C MET A 51 -2.59 1.07 5.11
N ARG A 52 -3.74 0.81 5.72
CA ARG A 52 -5.03 1.40 5.33
C ARG A 52 -5.35 2.60 6.21
N MET A 53 -5.99 3.62 5.62
CA MET A 53 -6.47 4.77 6.38
C MET A 53 -7.50 4.34 7.43
N SER A 54 -7.32 4.83 8.66
CA SER A 54 -8.20 4.59 9.79
C SER A 54 -9.26 5.68 9.98
N HIS A 55 -8.99 6.91 9.52
CA HIS A 55 -9.91 8.04 9.69
C HIS A 55 -11.01 8.06 8.62
N SER A 56 -12.26 8.02 9.07
CA SER A 56 -13.44 8.01 8.19
C SER A 56 -13.62 9.31 7.39
N ALA A 57 -13.32 10.47 7.99
CA ALA A 57 -13.46 11.78 7.34
C ALA A 57 -12.53 11.92 6.12
N GLU A 58 -11.27 11.51 6.25
CA GLU A 58 -10.32 11.55 5.14
C GLU A 58 -10.70 10.55 4.03
N LEU A 59 -11.31 9.41 4.38
CA LEU A 59 -11.81 8.44 3.42
C LEU A 59 -13.08 8.93 2.71
N LEU A 60 -13.95 9.65 3.42
CA LEU A 60 -15.18 10.27 2.88
C LEU A 60 -14.86 11.39 1.89
N GLU A 61 -13.86 12.22 2.18
CA GLU A 61 -13.36 13.21 1.22
C GLU A 61 -12.77 12.54 -0.04
N ALA A 62 -12.06 11.42 0.15
CA ALA A 62 -11.46 10.68 -0.95
C ALA A 62 -12.49 9.88 -1.78
N VAL A 63 -13.65 9.53 -1.21
CA VAL A 63 -14.68 8.74 -1.87
C VAL A 63 -16.05 9.36 -1.62
N GLN A 64 -16.46 10.27 -2.51
CA GLN A 64 -17.80 10.87 -2.49
C GLN A 64 -18.96 9.84 -2.59
N ALA A 65 -18.70 8.56 -2.89
CA ALA A 65 -19.73 7.60 -3.32
C ALA A 65 -19.76 6.22 -2.63
N CYS A 66 -18.84 5.83 -1.72
CA CYS A 66 -18.81 4.47 -1.15
C CYS A 66 -19.11 4.42 0.34
N VAL A 67 -20.41 4.44 0.67
CA VAL A 67 -20.93 4.30 2.04
C VAL A 67 -20.56 2.94 2.67
N LEU A 68 -20.41 1.89 1.85
CA LEU A 68 -20.13 0.51 2.32
C LEU A 68 -18.75 0.33 2.98
N HIS A 69 -17.76 1.18 2.66
CA HIS A 69 -16.40 1.04 3.20
C HIS A 69 -16.14 1.96 4.40
N THR A 70 -16.99 2.96 4.62
CA THR A 70 -16.83 3.93 5.71
C THR A 70 -17.30 3.37 7.05
N ASP A 71 -18.27 2.45 7.06
CA ASP A 71 -18.79 1.87 8.30
C ASP A 71 -17.73 1.09 9.09
N GLN A 72 -16.79 0.43 8.41
CA GLN A 72 -15.63 -0.22 9.04
C GLN A 72 -14.73 0.75 9.81
N ARG A 73 -14.75 2.05 9.47
CA ARG A 73 -13.98 3.10 10.15
C ARG A 73 -14.79 3.78 11.26
N LYS A 74 -16.11 3.63 11.23
CA LYS A 74 -17.04 4.18 12.22
C LYS A 74 -17.26 3.23 13.40
N TYR A 75 -17.37 1.92 13.15
CA TYR A 75 -17.67 0.92 14.15
C TYR A 75 -16.45 0.01 14.40
N GLY A 76 -15.61 0.39 15.38
CA GLY A 76 -14.49 -0.43 15.83
C GLY A 76 -13.25 -0.40 14.94
N THR A 77 -12.80 0.79 14.54
CA THR A 77 -11.60 0.91 13.70
C THR A 77 -10.33 0.48 14.45
N LEU A 78 -9.46 -0.26 13.77
CA LEU A 78 -8.15 -0.70 14.23
C LEU A 78 -7.13 -0.47 13.12
N GLN A 79 -5.84 -0.36 13.45
CA GLN A 79 -4.82 -0.29 12.41
C GLN A 79 -4.71 -1.63 11.68
N HIS A 80 -4.79 -1.58 10.34
CA HIS A 80 -4.75 -2.77 9.51
C HIS A 80 -3.99 -2.51 8.21
N ALA A 81 -3.29 -3.56 7.75
CA ALA A 81 -2.59 -3.60 6.49
C ALA A 81 -3.13 -4.75 5.63
N SER A 82 -2.81 -4.69 4.35
CA SER A 82 -3.08 -5.78 3.42
C SER A 82 -1.92 -5.87 2.44
N PHE A 83 -1.71 -7.06 1.88
CA PHE A 83 -0.75 -7.28 0.81
C PHE A 83 -1.37 -8.21 -0.25
N LEU A 84 -0.88 -8.12 -1.47
CA LEU A 84 -1.17 -9.06 -2.55
C LEU A 84 0.13 -9.72 -2.96
N GLY A 85 0.15 -11.05 -2.95
CA GLY A 85 1.21 -11.83 -3.58
C GLY A 85 0.89 -12.00 -5.06
N LEU A 86 1.76 -11.49 -5.93
CA LEU A 86 1.68 -11.77 -7.36
C LEU A 86 2.46 -13.07 -7.60
N ARG A 87 1.76 -14.05 -8.18
CA ARG A 87 2.41 -15.27 -8.65
C ARG A 87 2.84 -15.02 -10.09
N GLU A 88 4.08 -14.58 -10.27
CA GLU A 88 4.71 -14.65 -11.59
C GLU A 88 5.21 -16.09 -11.80
N ASP A 89 4.66 -16.75 -12.81
CA ASP A 89 5.04 -18.09 -13.23
C ASP A 89 6.42 -17.98 -13.90
N THR A 90 7.50 -17.93 -13.11
CA THR A 90 8.86 -18.11 -13.64
C THR A 90 9.02 -19.56 -14.04
N ARG A 91 8.47 -19.91 -15.21
CA ARG A 91 8.86 -21.10 -15.96
C ARG A 91 10.26 -20.85 -16.51
N LEU A 92 11.25 -21.24 -15.71
CA LEU A 92 12.52 -21.75 -16.22
C LEU A 92 12.37 -23.25 -16.43
#